data_AF-A0A968KGD1-F1
#
_entry.id   AF-A0A968KGD1-F1
#
_cell.length_a   1.000
_cell.length_b   1.000
_cell.length_c   1.000
_cell.angle_alpha   90.00
_cell.angle_beta   90.00
_cell.angle_gamma   90.00
#
_symmetry.space_group_name_H-M   'P 1'
#
loop_
_entity.id
_entity.type
_entity.pdbx_description
1 polymer ?
#
loop_
_entity_poly.entity_id
_entity_poly.type
_entity_poly.pdbx_seq_one_letter_code
_entity_poly.pdbx_strand_id
1 'polypeptide(L)'
;MQVKHLSRNAIDSIIENRKHGPYTSLADFMARVDIEEHEAASLIRCGALAECLHTQRADTPSCNQSHQAQMLWQLKRLMKRRSGSRNSDAPCLPGIMDRPIPSFPAFTIKPYSPQEKLWAELECLDLTVSEHLLALYGVTVADAPDGAAGTLILPETGRPAHKPWPRSILPVIAARHLSRHAGRLVTLAGWMITAKRTRTGRGELMKFMTLEDPTACFEVTLFPKIYRRFGALLYDRGPYIVRGRVEREGLCCTLTALWLGRVPGWKSE
;
A
#
# COMPACT_ATOMS: atom_id res chain seq x y z
N MET A 1 -8.86 11.23 0.42
CA MET A 1 -8.38 10.06 -0.36
C MET A 1 -9.41 9.79 -1.43
N GLN A 2 -8.99 9.58 -2.67
CA GLN A 2 -9.90 9.35 -3.80
C GLN A 2 -9.42 8.11 -4.56
N VAL A 3 -10.34 7.26 -4.99
CA VAL A 3 -10.04 6.12 -5.85
C VAL A 3 -9.69 6.66 -7.24
N LYS A 4 -8.56 6.23 -7.78
CA LYS A 4 -8.12 6.61 -9.12
C LYS A 4 -9.07 6.13 -10.20
N HIS A 5 -8.96 6.79 -11.35
CA HIS A 5 -9.63 6.41 -12.60
C HIS A 5 -11.16 6.42 -12.52
N LEU A 6 -11.76 7.04 -11.49
CA LEU A 6 -13.19 7.32 -11.46
C LEU A 6 -13.48 8.65 -12.16
N SER A 7 -14.37 8.60 -13.14
CA SER A 7 -14.96 9.76 -13.78
C SER A 7 -15.85 10.52 -12.79
N ARG A 8 -16.03 11.82 -13.03
CA ARG A 8 -16.97 12.64 -12.25
C ARG A 8 -18.39 12.10 -12.34
N ASN A 9 -18.80 11.67 -13.54
CA ASN A 9 -20.12 11.08 -13.77
C ASN A 9 -20.35 9.83 -12.91
N ALA A 10 -19.36 8.94 -12.82
CA ALA A 10 -19.46 7.76 -11.95
C ALA A 10 -19.57 8.16 -10.48
N ILE A 11 -18.76 9.12 -10.02
CA ILE A 11 -18.80 9.62 -8.64
C ILE A 11 -20.18 10.20 -8.30
N ASP A 12 -20.69 11.10 -9.15
CA ASP A 12 -21.98 11.75 -8.96
C ASP A 12 -23.12 10.72 -9.00
N SER A 13 -23.05 9.76 -9.93
CA SER A 13 -24.03 8.66 -10.03
C SER A 13 -24.04 7.79 -8.77
N ILE A 14 -22.87 7.47 -8.19
CA ILE A 14 -22.77 6.74 -6.93
C ILE A 14 -23.40 7.55 -5.79
N ILE A 15 -23.04 8.82 -5.64
CA ILE A 15 -23.51 9.65 -4.53
C ILE A 15 -25.02 9.84 -4.60
N GLU A 16 -25.56 10.14 -5.78
CA GLU A 16 -26.99 10.36 -5.96
C GLU A 16 -27.79 9.08 -5.67
N ASN A 17 -27.39 7.95 -6.26
CA ASN A 17 -28.12 6.69 -6.07
C ASN A 17 -28.05 6.15 -4.65
N ARG A 18 -27.00 6.48 -3.90
CA ARG A 18 -26.86 6.10 -2.48
C ARG A 18 -27.86 6.81 -1.57
N LYS A 19 -28.43 7.96 -1.98
CA LYS A 19 -29.50 8.63 -1.22
C LYS A 19 -30.77 7.78 -1.11
N HIS A 20 -30.98 6.85 -2.03
CA HIS A 20 -32.11 5.91 -2.02
C HIS A 20 -31.89 4.67 -1.12
N GLY A 21 -30.76 4.61 -0.40
CA GLY A 21 -30.44 3.53 0.52
C GLY A 21 -29.11 2.84 0.20
N PRO A 22 -28.58 2.01 1.11
CA PRO A 22 -27.31 1.34 0.93
C PRO A 22 -27.33 0.38 -0.27
N TYR A 23 -26.15 0.15 -0.85
CA TYR A 23 -25.94 -0.91 -1.82
C TYR A 23 -25.83 -2.25 -1.09
N THR A 24 -26.68 -3.19 -1.47
CA THR A 24 -26.81 -4.50 -0.80
C THR A 24 -26.04 -5.60 -1.52
N SER A 25 -25.81 -5.44 -2.82
CA SER A 25 -25.02 -6.37 -3.62
C SER A 25 -24.29 -5.67 -4.76
N LEU A 26 -23.29 -6.34 -5.35
CA LEU A 26 -22.65 -5.85 -6.58
C LEU A 26 -23.66 -5.69 -7.72
N ALA A 27 -24.62 -6.60 -7.85
CA ALA A 27 -25.65 -6.53 -8.87
C ALA A 27 -26.56 -5.29 -8.70
N ASP A 28 -26.95 -5.05 -7.45
CA ASP A 28 -27.74 -3.89 -7.03
C ASP A 28 -26.99 -2.56 -7.29
N PHE A 29 -25.70 -2.50 -6.93
CA PHE A 29 -24.83 -1.38 -7.27
C PHE A 29 -24.78 -1.12 -8.79
N MET A 30 -24.50 -2.17 -9.58
CA MET A 30 -24.39 -2.08 -11.05
C MET A 30 -25.72 -1.75 -11.74
N ALA A 31 -26.86 -2.03 -11.11
CA ALA A 31 -28.18 -1.70 -11.64
C ALA A 31 -28.56 -0.23 -11.41
N ARG A 32 -28.13 0.36 -10.28
CA ARG A 32 -28.44 1.75 -9.93
C ARG A 32 -27.43 2.76 -10.48
N VAL A 33 -26.16 2.38 -10.54
CA VAL A 33 -25.05 3.30 -10.85
C VAL A 33 -24.61 3.14 -12.31
N ASP A 34 -24.51 4.27 -13.02
CA ASP A 34 -23.88 4.29 -14.34
C ASP A 34 -22.36 4.40 -14.19
N ILE A 35 -21.68 3.28 -14.38
CA ILE A 35 -20.24 3.14 -14.19
C ILE A 35 -19.65 2.18 -15.23
N GLU A 36 -18.44 2.47 -15.69
CA GLU A 36 -17.68 1.63 -16.62
C GLU A 36 -16.99 0.47 -15.89
N GLU A 37 -16.59 -0.56 -16.66
CA GLU A 37 -16.04 -1.78 -16.07
C GLU A 37 -14.74 -1.54 -15.30
N HIS A 38 -13.85 -0.71 -15.87
CA HIS A 38 -12.56 -0.40 -15.25
C HIS A 38 -12.71 0.43 -13.97
N GLU A 39 -13.73 1.29 -13.90
CA GLU A 39 -14.06 2.09 -12.70
C GLU A 39 -14.59 1.20 -11.58
N ALA A 40 -15.55 0.32 -11.90
CA ALA A 40 -16.07 -0.68 -10.96
C ALA A 40 -14.99 -1.65 -10.49
N ALA A 41 -14.08 -2.08 -11.38
CA ALA A 41 -12.95 -2.92 -11.03
C ALA A 41 -12.01 -2.24 -10.03
N SER A 42 -11.71 -0.94 -10.21
CA SER A 42 -10.91 -0.16 -9.25
C SER A 42 -11.57 -0.10 -7.87
N LEU A 43 -12.88 0.14 -7.81
CA LEU A 43 -13.65 0.12 -6.55
C LEU A 43 -13.59 -1.24 -5.84
N ILE A 44 -13.64 -2.34 -6.60
CA ILE A 44 -13.51 -3.70 -6.05
C ILE A 44 -12.09 -3.92 -5.51
N ARG A 45 -11.06 -3.58 -6.32
CA ARG A 45 -9.64 -3.80 -6.00
C ARG A 45 -9.18 -2.98 -4.79
N CYS A 46 -9.70 -1.77 -4.62
CA CYS A 46 -9.44 -0.95 -3.43
C CYS A 46 -10.32 -1.31 -2.22
N GLY A 47 -11.22 -2.29 -2.36
CA GLY A 47 -12.08 -2.78 -1.27
C GLY A 47 -13.31 -1.93 -0.96
N ALA A 48 -13.62 -0.89 -1.75
CA ALA A 48 -14.76 0.00 -1.51
C ALA A 48 -16.12 -0.70 -1.57
N LEU A 49 -16.20 -1.85 -2.24
CA LEU A 49 -17.41 -2.66 -2.38
C LEU A 49 -17.39 -3.94 -1.52
N ALA A 50 -16.45 -4.07 -0.57
CA ALA A 50 -16.35 -5.25 0.29
C ALA A 50 -17.63 -5.54 1.08
N GLU A 51 -18.38 -4.49 1.44
CA GLU A 51 -19.63 -4.64 2.20
C GLU A 51 -20.81 -5.17 1.37
N CYS A 52 -20.77 -5.01 0.05
CA CYS A 52 -21.81 -5.46 -0.89
C CYS A 52 -21.86 -7.00 -1.05
N LEU A 53 -21.24 -7.77 -0.16
CA LEU A 53 -21.25 -9.23 -0.15
C LEU A 53 -21.66 -9.83 1.19
N HIS A 54 -22.03 -9.02 2.20
CA HIS A 54 -22.42 -9.56 3.51
C HIS A 54 -23.71 -10.40 3.51
N THR A 55 -24.36 -10.59 2.36
CA THR A 55 -25.49 -11.49 2.24
C THR A 55 -25.04 -12.93 1.97
N GLN A 56 -25.08 -13.72 3.05
CA GLN A 56 -25.23 -15.18 3.10
C GLN A 56 -23.98 -16.07 2.96
N ARG A 57 -23.20 -16.16 4.05
CA ARG A 57 -22.64 -17.42 4.60
C ARG A 57 -22.22 -17.16 6.05
N ALA A 58 -23.14 -17.43 6.98
CA ALA A 58 -22.97 -17.17 8.42
C ALA A 58 -22.06 -18.19 9.13
N ASP A 59 -21.53 -19.20 8.43
CA ASP A 59 -20.92 -20.37 9.09
C ASP A 59 -19.39 -20.40 9.04
N THR A 60 -18.72 -19.34 8.57
CA THR A 60 -17.23 -19.31 8.60
C THR A 60 -16.68 -17.90 8.82
N PRO A 61 -16.12 -17.58 10.00
CA PRO A 61 -15.70 -16.23 10.38
C PRO A 61 -14.38 -15.74 9.73
N SER A 62 -13.82 -16.41 8.71
CA SER A 62 -12.51 -16.03 8.13
C SER A 62 -12.54 -15.50 6.67
N CYS A 63 -13.71 -15.29 6.07
CA CYS A 63 -13.85 -15.13 4.61
C CYS A 63 -13.78 -13.68 4.06
N ASN A 64 -13.48 -12.65 4.86
CA ASN A 64 -13.49 -11.26 4.34
C ASN A 64 -12.45 -10.97 3.23
N GLN A 65 -11.51 -11.89 2.95
CA GLN A 65 -10.46 -11.74 1.94
C GLN A 65 -10.71 -12.48 0.61
N SER A 66 -11.71 -13.38 0.54
CA SER A 66 -12.00 -14.17 -0.68
C SER A 66 -12.90 -13.45 -1.70
N HIS A 67 -13.16 -12.16 -1.48
CA HIS A 67 -14.26 -11.45 -2.14
C HIS A 67 -13.87 -10.77 -3.46
N GLN A 68 -12.64 -10.24 -3.59
CA GLN A 68 -12.29 -9.39 -4.74
C GLN A 68 -12.28 -10.14 -6.08
N ALA A 69 -11.64 -11.31 -6.13
CA ALA A 69 -11.61 -12.14 -7.33
C ALA A 69 -13.02 -12.59 -7.75
N GLN A 70 -13.87 -12.95 -6.77
CA GLN A 70 -15.26 -13.30 -7.00
C GLN A 70 -16.05 -12.10 -7.57
N MET A 71 -15.89 -10.91 -6.99
CA MET A 71 -16.54 -9.68 -7.46
C MET A 71 -16.08 -9.28 -8.85
N LEU A 72 -14.79 -9.37 -9.17
CA LEU A 72 -14.26 -9.09 -10.50
C LEU A 72 -14.85 -10.04 -11.55
N TRP A 73 -15.00 -11.33 -11.20
CA TRP A 73 -15.70 -12.28 -12.05
C TRP A 73 -17.18 -11.94 -12.24
N GLN A 74 -17.89 -11.62 -11.15
CA GLN A 74 -19.30 -11.22 -11.19
C GLN A 74 -19.50 -9.95 -12.04
N LEU A 75 -18.60 -8.97 -11.92
CA LEU A 75 -18.58 -7.75 -12.71
C LEU A 75 -18.47 -8.07 -14.20
N LYS A 76 -17.48 -8.87 -14.62
CA LYS A 76 -17.30 -9.28 -16.03
C LYS A 76 -18.57 -9.90 -16.61
N ARG A 77 -19.27 -10.71 -15.80
CA ARG A 77 -20.53 -11.34 -16.19
C ARG A 77 -21.68 -10.33 -16.33
N LEU A 78 -21.82 -9.41 -15.39
CA LEU A 78 -22.84 -8.34 -15.42
C LEU A 78 -22.63 -7.43 -16.63
N MET A 79 -21.38 -7.05 -16.92
CA MET A 79 -21.05 -6.23 -18.07
C MET A 79 -21.36 -6.93 -19.40
N LYS A 80 -21.10 -8.23 -19.52
CA LYS A 80 -21.46 -9.01 -20.72
C LYS A 80 -22.97 -9.05 -20.96
N ARG A 81 -23.80 -9.06 -19.90
CA ARG A 81 -25.26 -8.96 -20.01
C ARG A 81 -25.71 -7.56 -20.46
N ARG A 82 -25.06 -6.51 -19.93
CA ARG A 82 -25.35 -5.10 -20.25
C ARG A 82 -25.00 -4.75 -21.71
N SER A 83 -23.88 -5.28 -22.22
CA SER A 83 -23.45 -5.06 -23.62
C SER A 83 -24.25 -5.88 -24.63
N GLY A 84 -24.64 -7.12 -24.29
CA GLY A 84 -25.52 -7.94 -25.12
C GLY A 84 -26.91 -7.33 -25.38
N SER A 85 -27.36 -6.41 -24.51
CA SER A 85 -28.62 -5.67 -24.66
C SER A 85 -28.51 -4.43 -25.55
N ARG A 86 -27.30 -3.91 -25.82
CA ARG A 86 -27.09 -2.67 -26.59
C ARG A 86 -26.86 -2.90 -28.09
N ASN A 87 -26.59 -4.14 -28.53
CA ASN A 87 -26.08 -4.42 -29.88
C ASN A 87 -26.99 -5.34 -30.73
N SER A 88 -28.28 -5.42 -30.42
CA SER A 88 -29.23 -6.21 -31.21
C SER A 88 -30.55 -5.46 -31.37
N ASP A 89 -30.97 -5.25 -32.63
CA ASP A 89 -32.37 -4.98 -33.01
C ASP A 89 -33.32 -6.17 -32.70
N ALA A 90 -32.81 -7.21 -32.05
CA ALA A 90 -33.61 -8.29 -31.50
C ALA A 90 -34.28 -7.81 -30.20
N PRO A 91 -35.60 -7.99 -30.04
CA PRO A 91 -36.28 -7.63 -28.80
C PRO A 91 -35.59 -8.34 -27.64
N CYS A 92 -35.18 -7.56 -26.64
CA CYS A 92 -34.72 -8.09 -25.36
C CYS A 92 -35.76 -9.10 -24.88
N LEU A 93 -35.39 -10.38 -24.73
CA LEU A 93 -36.29 -11.34 -24.12
C LEU A 93 -36.66 -10.79 -22.72
N PRO A 94 -37.94 -10.44 -22.47
CA PRO A 94 -38.35 -9.89 -21.19
C PRO A 94 -37.96 -10.89 -20.09
N GLY A 95 -37.29 -10.39 -19.04
CA GLY A 95 -36.87 -11.20 -17.90
C GLY A 95 -35.44 -11.76 -17.93
N ILE A 96 -34.59 -11.50 -18.95
CA ILE A 96 -33.16 -11.88 -18.89
C ILE A 96 -32.39 -11.07 -17.81
N MET A 97 -32.76 -9.80 -17.64
CA MET A 97 -32.24 -8.92 -16.59
C MET A 97 -32.80 -9.33 -15.21
N ASP A 98 -34.03 -9.81 -15.16
CA ASP A 98 -34.71 -10.28 -13.92
C ASP A 98 -34.32 -11.70 -13.52
N ARG A 99 -33.55 -12.43 -14.34
CA ARG A 99 -33.07 -13.77 -13.99
C ARG A 99 -32.08 -13.66 -12.83
N PRO A 100 -32.36 -14.31 -11.68
CA PRO A 100 -31.46 -14.30 -10.54
C PRO A 100 -30.08 -14.76 -11.00
N ILE A 101 -29.05 -14.03 -10.57
CA ILE A 101 -27.68 -14.42 -10.86
C ILE A 101 -27.46 -15.75 -10.13
N PRO A 102 -27.20 -16.86 -10.86
CA PRO A 102 -26.82 -18.13 -10.26
C PRO A 102 -25.75 -17.88 -9.21
N SER A 103 -25.98 -18.42 -8.02
CA SER A 103 -25.02 -18.38 -6.93
C SER A 103 -23.66 -18.83 -7.44
N PHE A 104 -22.61 -18.14 -6.98
CA PHE A 104 -21.24 -18.51 -7.29
C PHE A 104 -21.05 -20.01 -6.98
N PRO A 105 -20.48 -20.82 -7.89
CA PRO A 105 -20.30 -22.22 -7.62
C PRO A 105 -19.46 -22.38 -6.35
N ALA A 106 -19.70 -23.42 -5.55
CA ALA A 106 -19.08 -23.60 -4.24
C ALA A 106 -17.58 -24.00 -4.33
N PHE A 107 -16.79 -23.34 -5.18
CA PHE A 107 -15.34 -23.41 -5.11
C PHE A 107 -14.80 -22.25 -4.27
N THR A 108 -13.80 -22.56 -3.46
CA THR A 108 -13.12 -21.57 -2.63
C THR A 108 -12.05 -20.89 -3.49
N ILE A 109 -12.21 -19.60 -3.75
CA ILE A 109 -11.12 -18.81 -4.35
C ILE A 109 -10.12 -18.47 -3.25
N LYS A 110 -8.83 -18.69 -3.56
CA LYS A 110 -7.74 -18.26 -2.69
C LYS A 110 -7.83 -16.73 -2.48
N PRO A 111 -7.83 -16.24 -1.24
CA PRO A 111 -7.80 -14.81 -0.98
C PRO A 111 -6.52 -14.18 -1.54
N TYR A 112 -6.58 -12.87 -1.83
CA TYR A 112 -5.37 -12.13 -2.20
C TYR A 112 -4.34 -12.26 -1.09
N SER A 113 -3.09 -12.51 -1.47
CA SER A 113 -1.96 -12.40 -0.56
C SER A 113 -1.83 -10.96 -0.05
N PRO A 114 -1.18 -10.75 1.12
CA PRO A 114 -0.91 -9.40 1.63
C PRO A 114 -0.22 -8.50 0.59
N GLN A 115 0.69 -9.08 -0.19
CA GLN A 115 1.37 -8.40 -1.29
C GLN A 115 0.40 -7.96 -2.40
N GLU A 116 -0.44 -8.86 -2.91
CA GLU A 116 -1.42 -8.52 -3.95
C GLU A 116 -2.40 -7.43 -3.47
N LYS A 117 -2.81 -7.50 -2.21
CA LYS A 117 -3.69 -6.50 -1.59
C LYS A 117 -3.03 -5.12 -1.52
N LEU A 118 -1.81 -5.03 -0.98
CA LEU A 118 -1.11 -3.75 -0.86
C LEU A 118 -0.77 -3.14 -2.21
N TRP A 119 -0.42 -3.96 -3.21
CA TRP A 119 -0.20 -3.45 -4.57
C TRP A 119 -1.49 -2.94 -5.21
N ALA A 120 -2.62 -3.62 -5.00
CA ALA A 120 -3.92 -3.13 -5.47
C ALA A 120 -4.31 -1.81 -4.82
N GLU A 121 -4.06 -1.65 -3.52
CA GLU A 121 -4.27 -0.38 -2.80
C GLU A 121 -3.39 0.73 -3.37
N LEU A 122 -2.09 0.48 -3.54
CA LEU A 122 -1.18 1.47 -4.11
C LEU A 122 -1.59 1.88 -5.53
N GLU A 123 -2.00 0.92 -6.36
CA GLU A 123 -2.47 1.21 -7.71
C GLU A 123 -3.74 2.06 -7.70
N CYS A 124 -4.72 1.69 -6.88
CA CYS A 124 -6.04 2.32 -6.86
C CYS A 124 -6.10 3.62 -6.04
N LEU A 125 -5.26 3.77 -5.02
CA LEU A 125 -5.34 4.83 -4.00
C LEU A 125 -4.08 5.69 -3.90
N ASP A 126 -3.00 5.36 -4.62
CA ASP A 126 -1.65 5.96 -4.49
C ASP A 126 -0.98 5.79 -3.11
N LEU A 127 -1.58 5.00 -2.24
CA LEU A 127 -1.09 4.74 -0.90
C LEU A 127 -1.61 3.39 -0.40
N THR A 128 -0.92 2.85 0.60
CA THR A 128 -1.35 1.63 1.26
C THR A 128 -2.18 1.97 2.50
N VAL A 129 -3.37 1.39 2.60
CA VAL A 129 -4.35 1.63 3.67
C VAL A 129 -4.28 0.53 4.72
N SER A 130 -4.14 -0.71 4.27
CA SER A 130 -4.15 -1.87 5.16
C SER A 130 -2.90 -1.95 6.02
N GLU A 131 -1.75 -1.64 5.44
CA GLU A 131 -0.45 -1.72 6.11
C GLU A 131 0.58 -0.89 5.34
N HIS A 132 1.72 -0.57 5.94
CA HIS A 132 2.81 0.11 5.23
C HIS A 132 3.59 -0.89 4.36
N LEU A 133 4.11 -0.47 3.19
CA LEU A 133 4.87 -1.34 2.26
C LEU A 133 6.06 -2.08 2.89
N LEU A 134 6.62 -1.52 3.96
CA LEU A 134 7.70 -2.15 4.74
C LEU A 134 7.31 -3.49 5.38
N ALA A 135 6.01 -3.71 5.65
CA ALA A 135 5.51 -4.96 6.20
C ALA A 135 5.76 -6.16 5.26
N LEU A 136 5.76 -5.93 3.94
CA LEU A 136 6.12 -6.96 2.95
C LEU A 136 7.54 -7.50 3.11
N TYR A 137 8.39 -6.76 3.81
CA TYR A 137 9.79 -7.10 4.07
C TYR A 137 10.04 -7.41 5.55
N GLY A 138 8.99 -7.69 6.32
CA GLY A 138 9.09 -8.06 7.74
C GLY A 138 9.52 -6.91 8.65
N VAL A 139 9.37 -5.66 8.20
CA VAL A 139 9.60 -4.48 9.04
C VAL A 139 8.28 -3.99 9.61
N THR A 140 8.11 -4.14 10.92
CA THR A 140 6.88 -3.77 11.64
C THR A 140 7.20 -2.86 12.83
N VAL A 141 6.16 -2.26 13.43
CA VAL A 141 6.30 -1.48 14.66
C VAL A 141 5.97 -2.41 15.83
N ALA A 142 6.87 -2.50 16.81
CA ALA A 142 6.56 -3.21 18.05
C ALA A 142 5.51 -2.41 18.86
N ASP A 143 4.46 -3.08 19.29
CA ASP A 143 3.54 -2.55 20.29
C ASP A 143 4.25 -2.53 21.65
N ALA A 144 4.58 -1.35 22.16
CA ALA A 144 5.11 -1.21 23.51
C ALA A 144 3.95 -1.08 24.50
N PRO A 145 3.92 -1.88 25.60
CA PRO A 145 2.83 -1.85 26.57
C PRO A 145 2.69 -0.51 27.30
N ASP A 146 3.72 0.35 27.32
CA ASP A 146 3.77 1.53 28.21
C ASP A 146 3.86 2.87 27.47
N GLY A 147 3.56 2.92 26.16
CA GLY A 147 3.64 4.16 25.35
C GLY A 147 5.06 4.71 25.14
N ALA A 148 6.07 4.03 25.68
CA ALA A 148 7.49 4.28 25.49
C ALA A 148 8.10 3.13 24.67
N ALA A 149 8.58 3.48 23.48
CA ALA A 149 9.28 2.66 22.48
C ALA A 149 8.40 1.89 21.47
N GLY A 150 7.75 2.63 20.57
CA GLY A 150 7.41 2.12 19.24
C GLY A 150 8.70 1.93 18.44
N THR A 151 9.43 0.85 18.71
CA THR A 151 10.66 0.47 18.02
C THR A 151 10.30 -0.27 16.73
N LEU A 152 11.03 -0.01 15.64
CA LEU A 152 10.91 -0.84 14.45
C LEU A 152 11.56 -2.21 14.72
N ILE A 153 10.82 -3.27 14.41
CA ILE A 153 11.35 -4.63 14.30
C ILE A 153 11.88 -4.76 12.88
N LEU A 154 13.14 -5.18 12.74
CA LEU A 154 13.75 -5.49 11.45
C LEU A 154 13.74 -7.00 11.23
N PRO A 155 13.62 -7.49 9.98
CA PRO A 155 13.66 -8.92 9.69
C PRO A 155 15.02 -9.51 10.12
N GLU A 156 14.99 -10.66 10.81
CA GLU A 156 16.21 -11.25 11.39
C GLU A 156 17.19 -11.88 10.37
N THR A 157 16.86 -12.01 9.08
CA THR A 157 17.69 -12.80 8.15
C THR A 157 17.83 -12.20 6.75
N GLY A 158 19.10 -12.03 6.32
CA GLY A 158 19.43 -11.52 4.98
C GLY A 158 20.86 -11.72 4.46
N ARG A 159 21.69 -12.63 5.00
CA ARG A 159 22.96 -13.03 4.33
C ARG A 159 23.36 -14.50 4.54
N PRO A 160 24.11 -15.08 3.56
CA PRO A 160 24.79 -16.37 3.69
C PRO A 160 25.93 -16.34 4.71
N ALA A 161 26.22 -17.53 5.25
CA ALA A 161 26.87 -17.84 6.52
C ALA A 161 28.38 -17.50 6.72
N HIS A 162 28.97 -16.49 6.07
CA HIS A 162 30.44 -16.29 6.18
C HIS A 162 30.94 -14.96 6.78
N LYS A 163 30.08 -14.02 7.18
CA LYS A 163 30.46 -12.94 8.11
C LYS A 163 29.27 -12.53 8.99
N PRO A 164 29.31 -12.73 10.31
CA PRO A 164 28.28 -12.19 11.19
C PRO A 164 28.28 -10.66 11.09
N TRP A 165 27.11 -10.09 10.85
CA TRP A 165 26.92 -8.64 10.91
C TRP A 165 27.19 -8.21 12.36
N PRO A 166 27.87 -7.07 12.64
CA PRO A 166 27.86 -6.56 14.00
C PRO A 166 26.40 -6.32 14.35
N ARG A 167 25.87 -7.04 15.35
CA ARG A 167 24.59 -6.74 16.02
C ARG A 167 24.48 -5.23 16.07
N SER A 168 23.34 -4.65 15.64
CA SER A 168 23.21 -3.19 15.70
C SER A 168 23.37 -2.77 17.16
N ILE A 169 24.56 -2.31 17.53
CA ILE A 169 24.84 -1.67 18.82
C ILE A 169 23.99 -0.40 18.95
N LEU A 170 23.56 0.15 17.82
CA LEU A 170 22.72 1.34 17.77
C LEU A 170 21.24 0.97 17.99
N PRO A 171 20.51 1.77 18.78
CA PRO A 171 19.07 1.59 18.97
C PRO A 171 18.35 1.70 17.63
N VAL A 172 17.46 0.74 17.36
CA VAL A 172 16.49 0.84 16.28
C VAL A 172 15.32 1.66 16.81
N ILE A 173 14.85 2.65 16.05
CA ILE A 173 13.74 3.51 16.47
C ILE A 173 12.75 3.67 15.33
N ALA A 174 11.49 4.00 15.63
CA ALA A 174 10.56 4.51 14.63
C ALA A 174 10.76 6.02 14.40
N ALA A 175 10.42 6.47 13.20
CA ALA A 175 10.57 7.85 12.74
C ALA A 175 9.82 8.85 13.62
N ARG A 176 8.65 8.50 14.16
CA ARG A 176 7.90 9.34 15.12
C ARG A 176 8.70 9.71 16.38
N HIS A 177 9.75 8.96 16.70
CA HIS A 177 10.60 9.18 17.86
C HIS A 177 11.93 9.86 17.53
N LEU A 178 12.15 10.29 16.28
CA LEU A 178 13.40 10.89 15.83
C LEU A 178 13.81 12.08 16.71
N SER A 179 12.86 12.97 17.03
CA SER A 179 13.13 14.17 17.83
C SER A 179 13.62 13.88 19.25
N ARG A 180 13.21 12.75 19.86
CA ARG A 180 13.65 12.32 21.20
C ARG A 180 15.10 11.82 21.20
N HIS A 181 15.70 11.63 20.03
CA HIS A 181 17.03 11.07 19.85
C HIS A 181 18.03 12.08 19.28
N ALA A 182 17.73 13.39 19.34
CA ALA A 182 18.65 14.44 18.89
C ALA A 182 20.06 14.28 19.46
N GLY A 183 21.07 14.38 18.60
CA GLY A 183 22.49 14.17 18.92
C GLY A 183 22.92 12.70 19.05
N ARG A 184 21.98 11.73 19.08
CA ARG A 184 22.29 10.31 19.24
C ARG A 184 22.45 9.59 17.90
N LEU A 185 23.17 8.47 17.95
CA LEU A 185 23.26 7.52 16.85
C LEU A 185 22.10 6.53 16.91
N VAL A 186 21.41 6.34 15.79
CA VAL A 186 20.21 5.48 15.70
C VAL A 186 20.22 4.68 14.39
N THR A 187 19.39 3.64 14.36
CA THR A 187 19.04 2.87 13.16
C THR A 187 17.56 3.09 12.83
N LEU A 188 17.26 3.40 11.59
CA LEU A 188 15.90 3.52 11.04
C LEU A 188 15.77 2.64 9.80
N ALA A 189 14.55 2.20 9.51
CA ALA A 189 14.19 1.63 8.22
C ALA A 189 13.08 2.48 7.59
N GLY A 190 13.11 2.65 6.28
CA GLY A 190 12.16 3.50 5.58
C GLY A 190 12.02 3.14 4.11
N TRP A 191 10.82 3.31 3.56
CA TRP A 191 10.56 3.30 2.13
C TRP A 191 10.98 4.64 1.54
N MET A 192 11.81 4.66 0.50
CA MET A 192 12.21 5.90 -0.14
C MET A 192 11.05 6.49 -0.93
N ILE A 193 10.50 7.60 -0.44
CA ILE A 193 9.49 8.38 -1.16
C ILE A 193 10.14 9.15 -2.28
N THR A 194 11.17 9.97 -1.98
CA THR A 194 11.84 10.82 -2.97
C THR A 194 13.29 11.06 -2.60
N ALA A 195 14.09 11.45 -3.59
CA ALA A 195 15.47 11.83 -3.35
C ALA A 195 15.98 12.85 -4.36
N LYS A 196 16.80 13.79 -3.91
CA LYS A 196 17.41 14.84 -4.72
C LYS A 196 18.93 14.75 -4.63
N ARG A 197 19.60 14.59 -5.77
CA ARG A 197 21.05 14.74 -5.89
C ARG A 197 21.39 16.23 -5.98
N THR A 198 22.34 16.67 -5.18
CA THR A 198 22.80 18.06 -5.15
C THR A 198 24.32 18.12 -5.00
N ARG A 199 24.88 19.34 -4.97
CA ARG A 199 26.29 19.59 -4.70
C ARG A 199 26.43 20.44 -3.44
N THR A 200 27.48 20.18 -2.68
CA THR A 200 27.91 21.05 -1.59
C THR A 200 28.46 22.37 -2.14
N GLY A 201 28.72 23.36 -1.28
CA GLY A 201 29.40 24.61 -1.67
C GLY A 201 30.80 24.39 -2.28
N ARG A 202 31.44 23.24 -2.02
CA ARG A 202 32.72 22.83 -2.62
C ARG A 202 32.55 22.05 -3.94
N GLY A 203 31.32 21.96 -4.46
CA GLY A 203 31.01 21.26 -5.71
C GLY A 203 30.91 19.74 -5.59
N GLU A 204 31.15 19.13 -4.43
CA GLU A 204 31.07 17.68 -4.24
C GLU A 204 29.62 17.18 -4.20
N LEU A 205 29.34 16.05 -4.85
CA LEU A 205 27.99 15.46 -4.90
C LEU A 205 27.53 14.94 -3.54
N MET A 206 26.29 15.24 -3.18
CA MET A 206 25.58 14.72 -2.01
C MET A 206 24.13 14.40 -2.36
N LYS A 207 23.39 13.75 -1.46
CA LYS A 207 21.99 13.38 -1.71
C LYS A 207 21.12 13.62 -0.47
N PHE A 208 19.98 14.26 -0.68
CA PHE A 208 18.89 14.35 0.29
C PHE A 208 17.84 13.31 -0.07
N MET A 209 17.30 12.62 0.92
CA MET A 209 16.26 11.60 0.75
C MET A 209 15.15 11.84 1.76
N THR A 210 13.91 11.63 1.33
CA THR A 210 12.76 11.50 2.23
C THR A 210 12.37 10.03 2.26
N LEU A 211 12.40 9.43 3.45
CA LEU A 211 11.94 8.07 3.66
C LEU A 211 10.74 8.09 4.60
N GLU A 212 9.94 7.03 4.55
CA GLU A 212 8.78 6.85 5.41
C GLU A 212 8.80 5.46 6.05
N ASP A 213 8.44 5.41 7.32
CA ASP A 213 8.08 4.17 8.00
C ASP A 213 6.58 4.22 8.37
N PRO A 214 5.99 3.16 8.98
CA PRO A 214 4.56 3.16 9.33
C PRO A 214 4.15 4.25 10.35
N THR A 215 5.10 5.06 10.82
CA THR A 215 4.94 5.99 11.93
C THR A 215 5.08 7.45 11.54
N ALA A 216 5.98 7.77 10.60
CA ALA A 216 6.21 9.11 10.08
C ALA A 216 7.18 9.10 8.88
N CYS A 217 7.15 10.18 8.11
CA CYS A 217 8.23 10.53 7.19
C CYS A 217 9.41 11.15 7.93
N PHE A 218 10.63 10.93 7.42
CA PHE A 218 11.85 11.52 7.92
C PHE A 218 12.86 11.82 6.81
N GLU A 219 13.66 12.85 7.01
CA GLU A 219 14.67 13.28 6.06
C GLU A 219 16.05 12.69 6.40
N VAL A 220 16.77 12.28 5.36
CA VAL A 220 18.11 11.70 5.45
C VAL A 220 19.06 12.46 4.54
N THR A 221 20.20 12.87 5.09
CA THR A 221 21.28 13.53 4.34
C THR A 221 22.46 12.59 4.17
N LEU A 222 22.89 12.37 2.93
CA LEU A 222 24.12 11.67 2.57
C LEU A 222 25.14 12.69 2.06
N PHE A 223 26.05 13.11 2.94
CA PHE A 223 27.19 13.94 2.57
C PHE A 223 28.17 13.21 1.62
N PRO A 224 29.06 13.92 0.91
CA PRO A 224 29.81 13.36 -0.20
C PRO A 224 30.58 12.07 0.07
N LYS A 225 31.21 11.95 1.24
CA LYS A 225 31.92 10.72 1.65
C LYS A 225 31.00 9.51 1.70
N ILE A 226 29.80 9.69 2.25
CA ILE A 226 28.80 8.64 2.41
C ILE A 226 28.09 8.37 1.09
N TYR A 227 27.73 9.42 0.34
CA TYR A 227 27.12 9.28 -0.97
C TYR A 227 28.03 8.57 -1.97
N ARG A 228 29.34 8.86 -1.97
CA ARG A 228 30.31 8.14 -2.82
C ARG A 228 30.39 6.65 -2.50
N ARG A 229 30.21 6.28 -1.23
CA ARG A 229 30.30 4.89 -0.76
C ARG A 229 29.02 4.09 -1.02
N PHE A 230 27.85 4.69 -0.83
CA PHE A 230 26.57 3.97 -0.86
C PHE A 230 25.62 4.44 -1.96
N GLY A 231 25.97 5.48 -2.72
CA GLY A 231 25.09 6.12 -3.70
C GLY A 231 24.63 5.18 -4.82
N ALA A 232 25.42 4.16 -5.16
CA ALA A 232 25.03 3.13 -6.12
C ALA A 232 23.82 2.30 -5.66
N LEU A 233 23.57 2.18 -4.35
CA LEU A 233 22.38 1.51 -3.80
C LEU A 233 21.09 2.32 -3.99
N LEU A 234 21.21 3.59 -4.37
CA LEU A 234 20.11 4.57 -4.44
C LEU A 234 19.64 4.83 -5.87
N TYR A 235 19.88 3.88 -6.78
CA TYR A 235 19.40 3.94 -8.16
C TYR A 235 17.88 3.68 -8.21
N ASP A 236 17.44 2.60 -7.57
CA ASP A 236 16.02 2.24 -7.50
C ASP A 236 15.34 2.89 -6.30
N ARG A 237 14.01 3.02 -6.36
CA ARG A 237 13.22 3.24 -5.15
C ARG A 237 13.10 1.93 -4.37
N GLY A 238 12.75 2.00 -3.10
CA GLY A 238 12.55 0.81 -2.27
C GLY A 238 12.84 1.03 -0.80
N PRO A 239 12.88 -0.07 -0.01
CA PRO A 239 13.09 -0.04 1.42
C PRO A 239 14.58 -0.03 1.77
N TYR A 240 14.96 0.92 2.63
CA TYR A 240 16.33 1.13 3.07
C TYR A 240 16.45 1.05 4.59
N ILE A 241 17.61 0.61 5.04
CA ILE A 241 18.06 0.72 6.43
C ILE A 241 19.12 1.81 6.47
N VAL A 242 18.93 2.79 7.33
CA VAL A 242 19.85 3.92 7.51
C VAL A 242 20.35 3.92 8.95
N ARG A 243 21.67 4.02 9.12
CA ARG A 243 22.29 4.29 10.42
C ARG A 243 22.93 5.66 10.36
N GLY A 244 22.65 6.48 11.36
CA GLY A 244 23.07 7.87 11.31
C GLY A 244 22.95 8.58 12.64
N ARG A 245 23.39 9.82 12.65
CA ARG A 245 23.21 10.72 13.78
C ARG A 245 21.97 11.58 13.54
N VAL A 246 21.12 11.68 14.56
CA VAL A 246 20.00 12.62 14.51
C VAL A 246 20.55 14.02 14.73
N GLU A 247 20.40 14.87 13.74
CA GLU A 247 20.74 16.29 13.83
C GLU A 247 19.46 17.08 14.11
N ARG A 248 19.56 18.10 14.98
CA ARG A 248 18.47 19.02 15.26
C ARG A 248 18.86 20.42 14.83
N GLU A 249 18.00 21.04 14.02
CA GLU A 249 18.11 22.44 13.63
C GLU A 249 16.76 23.11 13.94
N GLY A 250 16.75 23.93 14.99
CA GLY A 250 15.50 24.46 15.56
C GLY A 250 14.55 23.34 16.01
N LEU A 251 13.37 23.30 15.41
CA LEU A 251 12.35 22.27 15.67
C LEU A 251 12.42 21.08 14.70
N CYS A 252 13.25 21.17 13.65
CA CYS A 252 13.40 20.11 12.67
C CYS A 252 14.45 19.11 13.13
N CYS A 253 14.16 17.81 13.00
CA CYS A 253 15.13 16.74 13.23
C CYS A 253 15.31 15.96 11.92
N THR A 254 16.56 15.81 11.50
CA THR A 254 16.94 15.04 10.31
C THR A 254 17.96 13.97 10.68
N LEU A 255 18.18 12.99 9.82
CA LEU A 255 19.19 11.96 10.02
C LEU A 255 20.36 12.20 9.08
N THR A 256 21.53 12.51 9.64
CA THR A 256 22.77 12.48 8.86
C THR A 256 23.25 11.03 8.75
N ALA A 257 23.17 10.46 7.56
CA ALA A 257 23.54 9.07 7.31
C ALA A 257 25.05 8.86 7.49
N LEU A 258 25.42 7.80 8.20
CA LEU A 258 26.78 7.29 8.31
C LEU A 258 26.93 5.93 7.61
N TRP A 259 25.81 5.22 7.44
CA TRP A 259 25.74 3.96 6.73
C TRP A 259 24.35 3.78 6.12
N LEU A 260 24.30 3.10 4.97
CA LEU A 260 23.08 2.78 4.25
C LEU A 260 23.13 1.34 3.73
N GLY A 261 22.01 0.65 3.79
CA GLY A 261 21.78 -0.64 3.12
C GLY A 261 20.34 -0.80 2.70
N ARG A 262 20.05 -1.87 1.95
CA ARG A 262 18.67 -2.25 1.60
C ARG A 262 18.10 -3.18 2.67
N VAL A 263 16.77 -3.16 2.84
CA VAL A 263 16.09 -4.17 3.66
C VAL A 263 16.23 -5.55 2.97
N PRO A 264 16.50 -6.64 3.71
CA PRO A 264 16.55 -8.00 3.16
C PRO A 264 15.28 -8.37 2.37
N GLY A 265 15.44 -9.21 1.35
CA GLY A 265 14.33 -9.63 0.49
C GLY A 265 14.00 -8.66 -0.65
N TRP A 266 14.52 -7.42 -0.63
CA TRP A 266 14.41 -6.51 -1.76
C TRP A 266 15.25 -6.98 -2.95
N LYS A 267 14.63 -7.08 -4.12
CA LYS A 267 15.28 -7.25 -5.42
C LYS A 267 15.05 -5.97 -6.21
N SER A 268 16.13 -5.35 -6.69
CA SER A 268 16.00 -4.26 -7.67
C SER A 268 15.44 -4.85 -8.96
N GLU A 269 14.39 -4.22 -9.50
CA GLU A 269 13.94 -4.44 -10.87
C GLU A 269 14.85 -3.73 -11.87
#